data_AF-A0AAV0LW49-F1
#
_entry.id   AF-A0AAV0LW49-F1
#
_cell.length_a   1.000
_cell.length_b   1.000
_cell.length_c   1.000
_cell.angle_alpha   90.00
_cell.angle_beta   90.00
_cell.angle_gamma   90.00
#
_symmetry.space_group_name_H-M   'P 1'
#
loop_
_entity.id
_entity.type
_entity.pdbx_description
1 polymer ?
#
loop_
_entity_poly.entity_id
_entity_poly.type
_entity_poly.pdbx_seq_one_letter_code
_entity_poly.pdbx_strand_id
1 'polypeptide(L)'
;MEKERGNLLKALGTQVAEPLRAMVMGAPLEDARHLAQRYDRMRQETEAQEWTSLSSSMTLLLNARQAIEVSKRQARAREMPGQPEVTMKWEAAESKLQDLKANMDILGKEATSAMAAVEAQQQRLTLQRLISMVESERTYHQRVLQILDQLETEMISERQRIEAPPPPVENHMPPPPSYEEVNGVYASQTQNGSTDSMGYFLGEVMNPYNAETDVELALSVGDYVVVRKVTNNGWAEGECKGRAGWFPFAYIERRERVLASKIAEVF
;
A
#
# COMPACT_ATOMS: atom_id res chain seq x y z
N MET A 1 6.54 4.45 11.11
CA MET A 1 6.78 3.16 10.42
C MET A 1 5.50 2.52 9.87
N GLU A 2 4.41 2.40 10.64
CA GLU A 2 3.15 1.78 10.15
C GLU A 2 2.57 2.44 8.88
N LYS A 3 2.64 3.76 8.78
CA LYS A 3 2.25 4.51 7.58
C LYS A 3 3.01 4.04 6.33
N GLU A 4 4.33 3.86 6.44
CA GLU A 4 5.17 3.41 5.33
C GLU A 4 4.87 1.96 4.95
N ARG A 5 4.51 1.12 5.93
CA ARG A 5 4.04 -0.24 5.67
C ARG A 5 2.71 -0.23 4.90
N GLY A 6 1.81 0.67 5.25
CA GLY A 6 0.58 0.90 4.49
C GLY A 6 0.84 1.34 3.04
N ASN A 7 1.81 2.23 2.83
CA ASN A 7 2.24 2.67 1.50
C ASN A 7 2.81 1.50 0.67
N LEU A 8 3.66 0.65 1.28
CA LEU A 8 4.19 -0.56 0.65
C LEU A 8 3.07 -1.51 0.22
N LEU A 9 2.15 -1.83 1.13
CA LEU A 9 1.04 -2.73 0.82
C LEU A 9 0.15 -2.19 -0.31
N LYS A 10 -0.08 -0.87 -0.34
CA LYS A 10 -0.81 -0.23 -1.44
C LYS A 10 -0.05 -0.32 -2.77
N ALA A 11 1.26 -0.11 -2.76
CA ALA A 11 2.11 -0.24 -3.94
C ALA A 11 2.10 -1.69 -4.46
N LEU A 12 2.26 -2.68 -3.59
CA LEU A 12 2.19 -4.10 -3.96
C LEU A 12 0.80 -4.47 -4.51
N GLY A 13 -0.28 -3.97 -3.91
CA GLY A 13 -1.64 -4.20 -4.40
C GLY A 13 -1.86 -3.68 -5.81
N THR A 14 -1.52 -2.42 -6.05
CA THR A 14 -1.82 -1.70 -7.30
C THR A 14 -0.80 -1.98 -8.42
N GLN A 15 0.48 -2.12 -8.10
CA GLN A 15 1.54 -2.24 -9.11
C GLN A 15 1.90 -3.70 -9.42
N VAL A 16 1.57 -4.64 -8.53
CA VAL A 16 1.93 -6.07 -8.65
C VAL A 16 0.68 -6.94 -8.73
N ALA A 17 -0.15 -6.96 -7.69
CA ALA A 17 -1.22 -7.95 -7.56
C ALA A 17 -2.37 -7.73 -8.57
N GLU A 18 -2.83 -6.49 -8.76
CA GLU A 18 -3.88 -6.16 -9.72
C GLU A 18 -3.49 -6.48 -11.18
N PRO A 19 -2.32 -6.05 -11.68
CA PRO A 19 -1.88 -6.41 -13.02
C PRO A 19 -1.70 -7.91 -13.23
N LEU A 20 -1.19 -8.65 -12.23
CA LEU A 20 -1.06 -10.11 -12.34
C LEU A 20 -2.43 -10.79 -12.41
N ARG A 21 -3.41 -10.35 -11.62
CA ARG A 21 -4.79 -10.84 -11.73
C ARG A 21 -5.38 -10.55 -13.11
N ALA A 22 -5.20 -9.34 -13.62
CA ALA A 22 -5.67 -8.95 -14.94
C ALA A 22 -5.01 -9.78 -16.06
N MET A 23 -3.74 -10.15 -15.89
CA MET A 23 -3.01 -10.99 -16.86
C MET A 23 -3.54 -12.43 -16.90
N VAL A 24 -3.93 -13.00 -15.77
CA VAL A 24 -4.50 -14.36 -15.69
C VAL A 24 -5.93 -14.41 -16.24
N MET A 25 -6.69 -13.33 -16.08
CA MET A 25 -8.08 -13.20 -16.55
C MET A 25 -8.19 -12.39 -17.85
N GLY A 26 -7.07 -12.20 -18.57
CA GLY A 26 -7.02 -11.30 -19.70
C GLY A 26 -7.52 -11.93 -21.00
N ALA A 27 -8.22 -11.11 -21.81
CA ALA A 27 -8.70 -11.49 -23.14
C ALA A 27 -7.64 -12.19 -24.03
N PRO A 28 -6.34 -11.78 -24.07
CA PRO A 28 -5.35 -12.46 -24.90
C PRO A 28 -5.16 -13.94 -24.56
N LEU A 29 -5.26 -14.31 -23.28
CA LEU A 29 -5.15 -15.70 -22.84
C LEU A 29 -6.40 -16.50 -23.18
N GLU A 30 -7.57 -15.87 -23.10
CA GLU A 30 -8.85 -16.48 -23.50
C GLU A 30 -8.90 -16.70 -25.02
N ASP A 31 -8.51 -15.72 -25.82
CA ASP A 31 -8.42 -15.82 -27.28
C ASP A 31 -7.47 -16.93 -27.70
N ALA A 32 -6.28 -17.03 -27.08
CA ALA A 32 -5.33 -18.10 -27.35
C ALA A 32 -5.89 -19.48 -27.00
N ARG A 33 -6.64 -19.61 -25.90
CA ARG A 33 -7.33 -20.86 -25.53
C ARG A 33 -8.39 -21.25 -26.55
N HIS A 34 -9.22 -20.29 -26.97
CA HIS A 34 -10.24 -20.53 -27.99
C HIS A 34 -9.62 -20.99 -29.31
N LEU A 35 -8.51 -20.36 -29.70
CA LEU A 35 -7.84 -20.68 -30.94
C LEU A 35 -7.16 -22.07 -30.89
N ALA A 36 -6.56 -22.44 -29.76
CA ALA A 36 -6.05 -23.79 -29.52
C ALA A 36 -7.17 -24.86 -29.58
N GLN A 37 -8.30 -24.61 -28.94
CA GLN A 37 -9.46 -25.51 -28.99
C GLN A 37 -10.01 -25.67 -30.41
N ARG A 38 -10.03 -24.58 -31.19
CA ARG A 38 -10.48 -24.61 -32.58
C ARG A 38 -9.53 -25.44 -33.45
N TYR A 39 -8.22 -25.30 -33.23
CA TYR A 39 -7.21 -26.12 -33.89
C TYR A 39 -7.38 -27.60 -33.57
N ASP A 40 -7.55 -27.95 -32.28
CA ASP A 40 -7.75 -29.34 -31.87
C ASP A 40 -9.00 -29.97 -32.49
N ARG A 41 -10.11 -29.21 -32.56
CA ARG A 41 -11.33 -29.67 -33.22
C ARG A 41 -11.10 -29.94 -34.71
N MET A 42 -10.48 -28.99 -35.41
CA MET A 42 -10.21 -29.12 -36.84
C MET A 42 -9.25 -30.28 -37.13
N ARG A 43 -8.28 -30.51 -36.26
CA ARG A 43 -7.38 -31.66 -36.32
C ARG A 43 -8.16 -32.98 -36.19
N GLN A 44 -9.05 -33.10 -35.20
CA GLN A 44 -9.89 -34.29 -35.03
C GLN A 44 -10.81 -34.54 -36.23
N GLU A 45 -11.38 -33.47 -36.81
CA GLU A 45 -12.19 -33.56 -38.03
C GLU A 45 -11.38 -34.05 -39.23
N THR A 46 -10.14 -33.56 -39.37
CA THR A 46 -9.21 -34.01 -40.42
C THR A 46 -8.85 -35.48 -40.25
N GLU A 47 -8.47 -35.91 -39.04
CA GLU A 47 -8.17 -37.32 -38.73
C GLU A 47 -9.39 -38.22 -39.00
N ALA A 48 -10.61 -37.79 -38.62
CA ALA A 48 -11.83 -38.53 -38.93
C ALA A 48 -12.07 -38.64 -40.44
N GLN A 49 -11.85 -37.57 -41.20
CA GLN A 49 -12.02 -37.57 -42.65
C GLN A 49 -10.99 -38.48 -43.34
N GLU A 50 -9.74 -38.50 -42.86
CA GLU A 50 -8.71 -39.44 -43.34
C GLU A 50 -9.16 -40.90 -43.14
N TRP A 51 -9.69 -41.24 -41.96
CA TRP A 51 -10.25 -42.58 -41.70
C TRP A 51 -11.39 -42.93 -42.65
N THR A 52 -12.30 -41.99 -42.95
CA THR A 52 -13.38 -42.24 -43.92
C THR A 52 -12.87 -42.45 -45.35
N SER A 53 -11.85 -41.69 -45.77
CA SER A 53 -11.22 -41.85 -47.09
C SER A 53 -10.51 -43.20 -47.20
N LEU A 54 -9.74 -43.59 -46.17
CA LEU A 54 -9.06 -44.90 -46.11
C LEU A 54 -10.06 -46.06 -46.15
N SER A 55 -11.15 -45.96 -45.39
CA SER A 55 -12.22 -46.97 -45.39
C SER A 55 -12.91 -47.08 -46.76
N SER A 56 -13.16 -45.94 -47.41
CA SER A 56 -13.74 -45.90 -48.76
C SER A 56 -12.78 -46.51 -49.80
N SER A 57 -11.49 -46.21 -49.71
CA SER A 57 -10.45 -46.79 -50.59
C SER A 57 -10.31 -48.29 -50.38
N MET A 58 -10.34 -48.77 -49.14
CA MET A 58 -10.36 -50.21 -48.82
C MET A 58 -11.60 -50.88 -49.43
N THR A 59 -12.77 -50.26 -49.31
CA THR A 59 -14.03 -50.76 -49.89
C THR A 59 -13.96 -50.81 -51.42
N LEU A 60 -13.39 -49.79 -52.06
CA LEU A 60 -13.14 -49.78 -53.51
C LEU A 60 -12.20 -50.91 -53.94
N LEU A 61 -11.10 -51.13 -53.22
CA LEU A 61 -10.17 -52.23 -53.50
C LEU A 61 -10.84 -53.60 -53.33
N LEU A 62 -11.66 -53.77 -52.29
CA LEU A 62 -12.44 -54.99 -52.08
C LEU A 62 -13.44 -55.20 -53.22
N ASN A 63 -14.20 -54.16 -53.61
CA ASN A 63 -15.14 -54.21 -54.72
C ASN A 63 -14.44 -54.50 -56.06
N ALA A 64 -13.27 -53.89 -56.31
CA ALA A 64 -12.47 -54.16 -57.51
C ALA A 64 -11.96 -55.60 -57.54
N ARG A 65 -11.48 -56.13 -56.40
CA ARG A 65 -11.08 -57.54 -56.26
C ARG A 65 -12.28 -58.47 -56.50
N GLN A 66 -13.44 -58.15 -55.92
CA GLN A 66 -14.69 -58.88 -56.14
C GLN A 66 -15.08 -58.82 -57.61
N ALA A 67 -14.96 -57.67 -58.27
CA ALA A 67 -15.27 -57.46 -59.68
C ALA A 67 -14.32 -58.24 -60.61
N ILE A 68 -13.03 -58.37 -60.28
CA ILE A 68 -12.08 -59.22 -61.02
C ILE A 68 -12.44 -60.70 -60.86
N GLU A 69 -12.77 -61.12 -59.63
CA GLU A 69 -13.19 -62.48 -59.32
C GLU A 69 -14.54 -62.83 -59.98
N VAL A 70 -15.46 -61.86 -60.01
CA VAL A 70 -16.76 -61.94 -60.69
C VAL A 70 -16.58 -61.87 -62.20
N SER A 71 -15.65 -61.07 -62.74
CA SER A 71 -15.31 -61.03 -64.17
C SER A 71 -14.67 -62.32 -64.66
N LYS A 72 -13.88 -63.03 -63.83
CA LYS A 72 -13.47 -64.41 -64.14
C LYS A 72 -14.66 -65.37 -64.24
N ARG A 73 -15.73 -65.13 -63.46
CA ARG A 73 -16.98 -65.91 -63.53
C ARG A 73 -17.92 -65.43 -64.65
N GLN A 74 -17.94 -64.14 -64.98
CA GLN A 74 -18.75 -63.46 -66.01
C GLN A 74 -18.09 -63.46 -67.40
N ALA A 75 -16.81 -63.81 -67.52
CA ALA A 75 -16.25 -64.28 -68.80
C ALA A 75 -16.99 -65.54 -69.31
N ARG A 76 -17.85 -66.15 -68.47
CA ARG A 76 -18.86 -67.15 -68.86
C ARG A 76 -20.31 -66.59 -68.98
N ALA A 77 -20.59 -65.34 -68.63
CA ALA A 77 -21.91 -64.70 -68.74
C ALA A 77 -21.83 -63.15 -68.75
N ARG A 78 -22.25 -62.53 -69.87
CA ARG A 78 -22.11 -61.10 -70.24
C ARG A 78 -22.75 -60.05 -69.28
N GLU A 79 -21.98 -58.96 -69.13
CA GLU A 79 -22.26 -57.50 -68.97
C GLU A 79 -23.22 -56.92 -67.91
N MET A 80 -22.67 -56.04 -67.04
CA MET A 80 -23.34 -54.89 -66.41
C MET A 80 -22.36 -53.72 -66.19
N PRO A 81 -22.84 -52.45 -66.12
CA PRO A 81 -22.01 -51.26 -66.22
C PRO A 81 -21.42 -50.81 -64.87
N GLY A 82 -20.24 -50.18 -64.94
CA GLY A 82 -19.51 -49.63 -63.80
C GLY A 82 -20.24 -48.49 -63.08
N GLN A 83 -19.81 -48.24 -61.84
CA GLN A 83 -20.38 -47.30 -60.87
C GLN A 83 -19.64 -45.94 -60.87
N PRO A 84 -19.96 -44.98 -61.76
CA PRO A 84 -19.34 -43.65 -61.79
C PRO A 84 -19.66 -42.79 -60.55
N GLU A 85 -20.74 -43.11 -59.84
CA GLU A 85 -21.20 -42.37 -58.66
C GLU A 85 -20.25 -42.51 -57.46
N VAL A 86 -19.60 -43.68 -57.31
CA VAL A 86 -18.68 -43.94 -56.21
C VAL A 86 -17.35 -43.20 -56.40
N THR A 87 -16.85 -43.14 -57.64
CA THR A 87 -15.65 -42.37 -58.00
C THR A 87 -15.84 -40.88 -57.76
N MET A 88 -16.99 -40.30 -58.16
CA MET A 88 -17.30 -38.89 -57.88
C MET A 88 -17.39 -38.58 -56.38
N LYS A 89 -17.96 -39.50 -55.58
CA LYS A 89 -18.01 -39.35 -54.11
C LYS A 89 -16.63 -39.41 -53.47
N TRP A 90 -15.73 -40.25 -53.99
CA TRP A 90 -14.36 -40.34 -53.52
C TRP A 90 -13.55 -39.09 -53.87
N GLU A 91 -13.63 -38.60 -55.12
CA GLU A 91 -12.99 -37.34 -55.54
C GLU A 91 -13.48 -36.14 -54.71
N ALA A 92 -14.78 -36.06 -54.42
CA ALA A 92 -15.34 -35.03 -53.56
C ALA A 92 -14.85 -35.13 -52.11
N ALA A 93 -14.63 -36.34 -51.59
CA ALA A 93 -14.07 -36.56 -50.26
C ALA A 93 -12.57 -36.21 -50.21
N GLU A 94 -11.82 -36.51 -51.27
CA GLU A 94 -10.40 -36.16 -51.45
C GLU A 94 -10.20 -34.64 -51.46
N SER A 95 -11.00 -33.90 -52.24
CA SER A 95 -10.96 -32.43 -52.29
C SER A 95 -11.26 -31.82 -50.92
N LYS A 96 -12.29 -32.31 -50.22
CA LYS A 96 -12.64 -31.84 -48.87
C LYS A 96 -11.51 -32.09 -47.86
N LEU A 97 -10.83 -33.23 -47.96
CA LEU A 97 -9.69 -33.53 -47.10
C LEU A 97 -8.55 -32.55 -47.34
N GLN A 98 -8.25 -32.22 -48.60
CA GLN A 98 -7.24 -31.23 -48.95
C GLN A 98 -7.57 -29.85 -48.38
N ASP A 99 -8.83 -29.42 -48.49
CA ASP A 99 -9.30 -28.15 -47.92
C ASP A 99 -9.20 -28.12 -46.39
N LEU A 100 -9.63 -29.20 -45.72
CA LEU A 100 -9.50 -29.33 -44.25
C LEU A 100 -8.04 -29.27 -43.80
N LYS A 101 -7.14 -29.95 -44.51
CA LYS A 101 -5.71 -29.95 -44.22
C LYS A 101 -5.09 -28.57 -44.40
N ALA A 102 -5.44 -27.85 -45.46
CA ALA A 102 -4.97 -26.48 -45.69
C ALA A 102 -5.45 -25.52 -44.59
N ASN A 103 -6.72 -25.63 -44.19
CA ASN A 103 -7.28 -24.84 -43.09
C ASN A 103 -6.63 -25.17 -41.73
N MET A 104 -6.37 -26.45 -41.46
CA MET A 104 -5.69 -26.90 -40.24
C MET A 104 -4.28 -26.33 -40.16
N ASP A 105 -3.53 -26.31 -41.27
CA ASP A 105 -2.19 -25.74 -41.35
C ASP A 105 -2.18 -24.24 -41.05
N ILE A 106 -3.14 -23.48 -41.59
CA ILE A 106 -3.28 -22.04 -41.32
C ILE A 106 -3.60 -21.81 -39.85
N LEU A 107 -4.63 -22.50 -39.34
CA LEU A 107 -5.07 -22.35 -37.95
C LEU A 107 -3.99 -22.79 -36.96
N GLY A 108 -3.18 -23.81 -37.29
CA GLY A 108 -2.05 -24.24 -36.47
C GLY A 108 -0.93 -23.21 -36.39
N LYS A 109 -0.63 -22.52 -37.48
CA LYS A 109 0.32 -21.40 -37.50
C LYS A 109 -0.20 -20.21 -36.68
N GLU A 110 -1.49 -19.90 -36.80
CA GLU A 110 -2.13 -18.86 -35.99
C GLU A 110 -2.10 -19.22 -34.49
N ALA A 111 -2.38 -20.49 -34.14
CA ALA A 111 -2.36 -20.98 -32.76
C ALA A 111 -0.98 -20.88 -32.12
N THR A 112 0.03 -21.37 -32.82
CA THR A 112 1.41 -21.32 -32.35
C THR A 112 1.89 -19.88 -32.22
N SER A 113 1.60 -19.02 -33.20
CA SER A 113 1.97 -17.60 -33.13
C SER A 113 1.26 -16.87 -31.99
N ALA A 114 -0.04 -17.10 -31.79
CA ALA A 114 -0.81 -16.45 -30.73
C ALA A 114 -0.35 -16.90 -29.34
N MET A 115 -0.12 -18.21 -29.14
CA MET A 115 0.39 -18.73 -27.86
C MET A 115 1.79 -18.19 -27.54
N ALA A 116 2.69 -18.16 -28.52
CA ALA A 116 4.04 -17.60 -28.34
C ALA A 116 4.00 -16.11 -27.99
N ALA A 117 3.10 -15.34 -28.61
CA ALA A 117 2.91 -13.92 -28.30
C ALA A 117 2.40 -13.73 -26.85
N VAL A 118 1.42 -14.53 -26.42
CA VAL A 118 0.90 -14.50 -25.05
C VAL A 118 1.99 -14.87 -24.04
N GLU A 119 2.79 -15.90 -24.31
CA GLU A 119 3.90 -16.30 -23.44
C GLU A 119 4.93 -15.17 -23.29
N ALA A 120 5.38 -14.60 -24.41
CA ALA A 120 6.34 -13.50 -24.39
C ALA A 120 5.80 -12.27 -23.63
N GLN A 121 4.51 -11.95 -23.83
CA GLN A 121 3.83 -10.90 -23.10
C GLN A 121 3.78 -11.19 -21.59
N GLN A 122 3.41 -12.41 -21.20
CA GLN A 122 3.35 -12.83 -19.80
C GLN A 122 4.72 -12.78 -19.12
N GLN A 123 5.76 -13.25 -19.79
CA GLN A 123 7.13 -13.20 -19.27
C GLN A 123 7.59 -11.75 -19.04
N ARG A 124 7.37 -10.87 -20.03
CA ARG A 124 7.73 -9.44 -19.92
C ARG A 124 7.00 -8.74 -18.79
N LEU A 125 5.68 -8.94 -18.69
CA LEU A 125 4.88 -8.36 -17.62
C LEU A 125 5.30 -8.91 -16.26
N THR A 126 5.47 -10.22 -16.13
CA THR A 126 5.90 -10.86 -14.87
C THR A 126 7.21 -10.27 -14.37
N LEU A 127 8.21 -10.14 -15.24
CA LEU A 127 9.48 -9.52 -14.89
C LEU A 127 9.29 -8.07 -14.41
N GLN A 128 8.49 -7.27 -15.14
CA GLN A 128 8.20 -5.89 -14.74
C GLN A 128 7.54 -5.82 -13.35
N ARG A 129 6.63 -6.75 -13.01
CA ARG A 129 5.98 -6.81 -11.69
C ARG A 129 6.95 -7.22 -10.58
N LEU A 130 7.86 -8.16 -10.85
CA LEU A 130 8.91 -8.54 -9.90
C LEU A 130 9.85 -7.37 -9.61
N ILE A 131 10.25 -6.61 -10.64
CA ILE A 131 11.06 -5.40 -10.45
C ILE A 131 10.31 -4.38 -9.57
N SER A 132 9.05 -4.09 -9.91
CA SER A 132 8.22 -3.14 -9.14
C SER A 132 8.07 -3.56 -7.67
N MET A 133 7.91 -4.87 -7.43
CA MET A 133 7.86 -5.43 -6.08
C MET A 133 9.15 -5.14 -5.30
N VAL A 134 10.30 -5.48 -5.88
CA VAL A 134 11.61 -5.26 -5.24
C VAL A 134 11.88 -3.77 -5.01
N GLU A 135 11.52 -2.91 -5.96
CA GLU A 135 11.66 -1.46 -5.83
C GLU A 135 10.78 -0.89 -4.71
N SER A 136 9.55 -1.37 -4.58
CA SER A 136 8.65 -0.95 -3.50
C SER A 136 9.17 -1.37 -2.12
N GLU A 137 9.67 -2.60 -1.99
CA GLU A 137 10.30 -3.11 -0.77
C GLU A 137 11.56 -2.31 -0.42
N ARG A 138 12.43 -2.07 -1.40
CA ARG A 138 13.63 -1.25 -1.20
C ARG A 138 13.26 0.15 -0.72
N THR A 139 12.27 0.77 -1.35
CA THR A 139 11.81 2.12 -0.98
C THR A 139 11.26 2.15 0.44
N TYR A 140 10.46 1.16 0.84
CA TYR A 140 9.96 1.04 2.20
C TYR A 140 11.09 0.99 3.23
N HIS A 141 12.07 0.11 3.04
CA HIS A 141 13.20 -0.02 3.96
C HIS A 141 14.04 1.26 4.00
N GLN A 142 14.26 1.91 2.86
CA GLN A 142 14.93 3.21 2.81
C GLN A 142 14.19 4.29 3.61
N ARG A 143 12.86 4.34 3.53
CA ARG A 143 12.05 5.28 4.34
C ARG A 143 12.11 4.95 5.83
N VAL A 144 12.08 3.67 6.19
CA VAL A 144 12.22 3.24 7.59
C VAL A 144 13.57 3.66 8.16
N LEU A 145 14.67 3.42 7.43
CA LEU A 145 16.01 3.86 7.85
C LEU A 145 16.06 5.38 8.05
N GLN A 146 15.54 6.18 7.10
CA GLN A 146 15.48 7.64 7.24
C GLN A 146 14.76 8.10 8.50
N ILE A 147 13.66 7.43 8.88
CA ILE A 147 12.92 7.74 10.11
C ILE A 147 13.76 7.41 11.35
N LEU A 148 14.47 6.29 11.34
CA LEU A 148 15.33 5.89 12.45
C LEU A 148 16.53 6.83 12.63
N ASP A 149 17.18 7.23 11.53
CA ASP A 149 18.32 8.18 11.56
C ASP A 149 17.89 9.55 12.13
N GLN A 150 16.70 10.03 11.77
CA GLN A 150 16.13 11.26 12.32
C GLN A 150 15.85 11.13 13.82
N LEU A 151 15.23 10.01 14.23
CA LEU A 151 14.94 9.75 15.62
C LEU A 151 16.22 9.65 16.47
N GLU A 152 17.27 8.99 15.95
CA GLU A 152 18.58 8.93 16.62
C GLU A 152 19.15 10.34 16.82
N THR A 153 19.11 11.18 15.79
CA THR A 153 19.61 12.56 15.86
C THR A 153 18.85 13.39 16.90
N GLU A 154 17.53 13.24 16.96
CA GLU A 154 16.69 13.89 17.98
C GLU A 154 17.02 13.38 19.38
N MET A 155 17.15 12.06 19.57
CA MET A 155 17.49 11.45 20.85
C MET A 155 18.89 11.89 21.36
N ILE A 156 19.88 12.00 20.45
CA ILE A 156 21.22 12.50 20.81
C ILE A 156 21.15 13.97 21.24
N SER A 157 20.41 14.80 20.51
CA SER A 157 20.25 16.22 20.83
C SER A 157 19.54 16.42 22.17
N GLU A 158 18.51 15.62 22.44
CA GLU A 158 17.80 15.56 23.72
C GLU A 158 18.73 15.15 24.86
N ARG A 159 19.52 14.08 24.66
CA ARG A 159 20.52 13.64 25.64
C ARG A 159 21.54 14.72 25.95
N GLN A 160 22.08 15.41 24.93
CA GLN A 160 23.02 16.50 25.12
C GLN A 160 22.40 17.67 25.89
N ARG A 161 21.12 17.97 25.66
CA ARG A 161 20.40 19.00 26.44
C ARG A 161 20.25 18.61 27.91
N ILE A 162 19.97 17.34 28.20
CA ILE A 162 19.82 16.84 29.58
C ILE A 162 21.18 16.73 30.29
N GLU A 163 22.23 16.32 29.58
CA GLU A 163 23.60 16.20 30.13
C GLU A 163 24.38 17.52 30.16
N ALA A 164 23.84 18.59 29.57
CA ALA A 164 24.47 19.90 29.61
C ALA A 164 24.59 20.38 31.07
N PRO A 165 25.77 20.87 31.50
CA PRO A 165 25.93 21.47 32.81
C PRO A 165 24.92 22.62 32.97
N PRO A 166 24.30 22.80 34.16
CA PRO A 166 23.53 24.00 34.42
C PRO A 166 24.43 25.22 34.15
N PRO A 167 23.91 26.29 33.54
CA PRO A 167 24.68 27.51 33.32
C PRO A 167 25.25 28.00 34.65
N PRO A 168 26.46 28.61 34.65
CA PRO A 168 27.02 29.18 35.87
C PRO A 168 25.99 30.14 36.47
N VAL A 169 25.57 29.84 37.69
CA VAL A 169 24.67 30.67 38.47
C VAL A 169 25.46 31.92 38.86
N GLU A 170 25.49 32.95 38.01
CA GLU A 170 25.71 34.30 38.50
C GLU A 170 24.50 34.62 39.39
N ASN A 171 24.76 34.83 40.68
CA ASN A 171 23.80 35.14 41.74
C ASN A 171 23.10 36.51 41.58
N HIS A 172 22.85 36.94 40.34
CA HIS A 172 22.03 38.10 40.06
C HIS A 172 20.76 37.62 39.37
N MET A 173 19.73 37.35 40.19
CA MET A 173 18.35 37.30 39.71
C MET A 173 18.11 38.60 38.94
N PRO A 174 17.71 38.55 37.65
CA PRO A 174 17.37 39.77 36.92
C PRO A 174 16.21 40.48 37.62
N PRO A 175 16.15 41.82 37.65
CA PRO A 175 15.09 42.54 38.34
C PRO A 175 13.70 42.15 37.80
N PRO A 176 12.65 42.18 38.65
CA PRO A 176 11.30 41.85 38.22
C PRO A 176 10.83 42.84 37.13
N PRO A 177 9.97 42.41 36.20
CA PRO A 177 9.43 43.29 35.18
C PRO A 177 8.60 44.44 35.78
N SER A 178 8.73 45.65 35.23
CA SER A 178 7.96 46.83 35.66
C SER A 178 6.46 46.65 35.38
N TYR A 179 5.61 47.19 36.26
CA TYR A 179 4.15 47.09 36.15
C TYR A 179 3.55 47.81 34.92
N GLU A 180 4.34 48.63 34.22
CA GLU A 180 3.89 49.50 33.12
C GLU A 180 3.99 48.87 31.72
N GLU A 181 4.63 47.70 31.58
CA GLU A 181 4.84 47.05 30.26
C GLU A 181 3.68 46.15 29.78
N VAL A 182 2.52 46.16 30.47
CA VAL A 182 1.34 45.35 30.11
C VAL A 182 0.06 46.18 30.05
N ASN A 183 0.09 47.35 29.39
CA ASN A 183 -1.17 48.04 29.07
C ASN A 183 -1.19 48.82 27.74
N GLY A 184 -0.67 48.20 26.68
CA GLY A 184 -0.98 48.51 25.28
C GLY A 184 -0.53 47.29 24.49
N VAL A 185 -1.40 46.48 23.90
CA VAL A 185 -2.21 46.80 22.72
C VAL A 185 -3.40 45.84 22.69
N TYR A 186 -4.61 46.39 22.65
CA TYR A 186 -5.78 45.65 22.15
C TYR A 186 -5.85 45.81 20.62
N ALA A 187 -6.23 44.71 19.97
CA ALA A 187 -6.81 44.59 18.64
C ALA A 187 -5.89 44.68 17.39
N SER A 188 -5.43 43.52 16.95
CA SER A 188 -5.66 43.09 15.56
C SER A 188 -5.62 41.56 15.43
N GLN A 189 -6.71 41.01 14.90
CA GLN A 189 -6.93 39.60 14.58
C GLN A 189 -5.93 39.09 13.53
N THR A 190 -5.33 37.92 13.76
CA THR A 190 -5.34 36.76 12.82
C THR A 190 -4.69 35.53 13.46
N GLN A 191 -5.55 34.54 13.76
CA GLN A 191 -5.40 33.08 13.81
C GLN A 191 -4.09 32.37 14.30
N ASN A 192 -4.38 31.44 15.23
CA ASN A 192 -3.78 30.11 15.45
C ASN A 192 -2.50 29.98 16.30
N GLY A 193 -2.72 29.59 17.57
CA GLY A 193 -1.71 28.89 18.37
C GLY A 193 -1.97 28.93 19.88
N SER A 194 -2.80 28.01 20.39
CA SER A 194 -2.83 27.54 21.78
C SER A 194 -2.77 28.59 22.90
N THR A 195 -3.92 29.20 23.23
CA THR A 195 -4.16 29.72 24.59
C THR A 195 -4.19 28.55 25.57
N ASP A 196 -3.03 28.21 26.12
CA ASP A 196 -2.96 27.36 27.30
C ASP A 196 -3.60 28.13 28.46
N SER A 197 -4.61 27.49 29.04
CA SER A 197 -5.33 27.96 30.21
C SER A 197 -4.40 27.91 31.42
N MET A 198 -3.51 28.90 31.58
CA MET A 198 -2.71 29.06 32.79
C MET A 198 -3.60 29.59 33.92
N GLY A 199 -4.44 28.70 34.44
CA GLY A 199 -5.31 28.98 35.59
C GLY A 199 -4.48 29.28 36.85
N TYR A 200 -4.96 30.24 37.63
CA TYR A 200 -4.42 30.53 38.96
C TYR A 200 -4.22 29.24 39.77
N PHE A 201 -3.06 29.09 40.40
CA PHE A 201 -2.79 27.95 41.29
C PHE A 201 -2.30 28.41 42.65
N LEU A 202 -2.55 27.57 43.66
CA LEU A 202 -2.05 27.79 45.01
C LEU A 202 -0.64 27.21 45.12
N GLY A 203 0.27 27.98 45.69
CA GLY A 203 1.62 27.53 45.98
C GLY A 203 1.96 27.72 47.46
N GLU A 204 2.77 26.83 48.01
CA GLU A 204 3.36 26.99 49.34
C GLU A 204 4.79 27.49 49.20
N VAL A 205 5.17 28.46 50.03
CA VAL A 205 6.52 29.02 50.07
C VAL A 205 7.46 28.04 50.74
N MET A 206 8.44 27.53 49.99
CA MET A 206 9.47 26.61 50.49
C MET A 206 10.70 27.35 51.02
N ASN A 207 11.00 28.52 50.44
CA ASN A 207 12.15 29.35 50.80
C ASN A 207 11.70 30.78 51.09
N PRO A 208 12.22 31.45 52.15
CA PRO A 208 11.85 32.82 52.45
C PRO A 208 12.41 33.77 51.38
N TYR A 209 11.70 34.86 51.11
CA TYR A 209 12.14 35.89 50.19
C TYR A 209 11.90 37.27 50.81
N ASN A 210 12.94 38.10 50.86
CA ASN A 210 12.81 39.50 51.26
C ASN A 210 12.69 40.34 50.00
N ALA A 211 11.59 41.08 49.87
CA ALA A 211 11.41 42.03 48.78
C ALA A 211 12.49 43.12 48.86
N GLU A 212 13.20 43.32 47.76
CA GLU A 212 14.21 44.38 47.62
C GLU A 212 13.58 45.67 47.07
N THR A 213 12.44 45.55 46.37
CA THR A 213 11.71 46.65 45.74
C THR A 213 10.22 46.64 46.10
N ASP A 214 9.53 47.77 45.91
CA ASP A 214 8.09 47.90 46.22
C ASP A 214 7.18 47.09 45.29
N VAL A 215 7.72 46.58 44.17
CA VAL A 215 7.00 45.70 43.24
C VAL A 215 7.15 44.22 43.61
N GLU A 216 8.00 43.90 44.58
CA GLU A 216 8.26 42.54 45.04
C GLU A 216 7.43 42.17 46.27
N LEU A 217 7.07 40.90 46.34
CA LEU A 217 6.31 40.35 47.45
C LEU A 217 7.25 39.58 48.38
N ALA A 218 7.43 40.08 49.61
CA ALA A 218 8.16 39.35 50.63
C ALA A 218 7.36 38.10 51.06
N LEU A 219 8.04 36.95 51.15
CA LEU A 219 7.48 35.65 51.43
C LEU A 219 8.15 35.02 52.67
N SER A 220 7.36 34.35 53.50
CA SER A 220 7.86 33.53 54.60
C SER A 220 7.57 32.06 54.33
N VAL A 221 8.48 31.16 54.72
CA VAL A 221 8.30 29.71 54.55
C VAL A 221 7.00 29.26 55.20
N GLY A 222 6.24 28.43 54.49
CA GLY A 222 4.92 27.92 54.91
C GLY A 222 3.75 28.87 54.59
N ASP A 223 4.01 30.07 54.07
CA ASP A 223 2.94 30.93 53.55
C ASP A 223 2.35 30.32 52.26
N TYR A 224 1.05 30.57 52.03
CA TYR A 224 0.38 30.22 50.79
C TYR A 224 0.21 31.45 49.91
N VAL A 225 0.60 31.31 48.64
CA VAL A 225 0.51 32.36 47.62
C VAL A 225 -0.36 31.90 46.46
N VAL A 226 -1.25 32.78 45.98
CA VAL A 226 -2.02 32.53 44.75
C VAL A 226 -1.18 33.03 43.58
N VAL A 227 -0.62 32.11 42.80
CA VAL A 227 0.18 32.44 41.63
C VAL A 227 -0.73 32.75 40.45
N ARG A 228 -0.56 33.94 39.86
CA ARG A 228 -1.37 34.46 38.75
C ARG A 228 -0.67 34.33 37.41
N LYS A 229 0.65 34.53 37.40
CA LYS A 229 1.47 34.54 36.19
C LYS A 229 2.86 34.05 36.53
N VAL A 230 3.44 33.27 35.64
CA VAL A 230 4.86 32.88 35.69
C VAL A 230 5.50 33.35 34.40
N THR A 231 6.60 34.08 34.52
CA THR A 231 7.37 34.56 33.38
C THR A 231 8.52 33.60 33.08
N ASN A 232 8.97 33.58 31.82
CA ASN A 232 10.08 32.73 31.37
C ASN A 232 11.44 33.08 32.00
N ASN A 233 11.55 34.23 32.65
CA ASN A 233 12.74 34.70 33.37
C ASN A 233 12.81 34.25 34.85
N GLY A 234 11.92 33.35 35.28
CA GLY A 234 11.95 32.76 36.63
C GLY A 234 11.17 33.51 37.70
N TRP A 235 10.52 34.62 37.35
CA TRP A 235 9.63 35.35 38.26
C TRP A 235 8.19 34.86 38.20
N ALA A 236 7.49 34.97 39.31
CA ALA A 236 6.06 34.75 39.40
C ALA A 236 5.38 35.96 40.05
N GLU A 237 4.23 36.33 39.53
CA GLU A 237 3.35 37.32 40.13
C GLU A 237 2.25 36.61 40.89
N GLY A 238 2.02 37.02 42.14
CA GLY A 238 0.99 36.42 42.96
C GLY A 238 0.56 37.32 44.11
N GLU A 239 -0.37 36.80 44.90
CA GLU A 239 -0.91 37.48 46.07
C GLU A 239 -0.78 36.61 47.32
N CYS A 240 -0.24 37.20 48.38
CA CYS A 240 -0.14 36.59 49.71
C CYS A 240 -0.52 37.62 50.77
N LYS A 241 -1.39 37.23 51.72
CA LYS A 241 -1.83 38.09 52.84
C LYS A 241 -2.35 39.48 52.40
N GLY A 242 -3.05 39.55 51.26
CA GLY A 242 -3.62 40.78 50.71
C GLY A 242 -2.62 41.72 50.04
N ARG A 243 -1.36 41.31 49.85
CA ARG A 243 -0.36 42.04 49.07
C ARG A 243 -0.03 41.27 47.79
N ALA A 244 0.04 41.99 46.69
CA ALA A 244 0.45 41.44 45.40
C ALA A 244 1.83 41.96 45.02
N GLY A 245 2.61 41.11 44.35
CA GLY A 245 3.94 41.48 43.86
C GLY A 245 4.66 40.29 43.25
N TRP A 246 5.88 40.55 42.80
CA TRP A 246 6.75 39.57 42.17
C TRP A 246 7.61 38.82 43.19
N PHE A 247 7.81 37.53 42.96
CA PHE A 247 8.71 36.69 43.75
C PHE A 247 9.34 35.60 42.87
N PRO A 248 10.47 34.99 43.28
CA PRO A 248 11.08 33.90 42.54
C PRO A 248 10.16 32.67 42.47
N PHE A 249 9.82 32.21 41.26
CA PHE A 249 8.93 31.06 41.08
C PHE A 249 9.51 29.78 41.73
N ALA A 250 10.84 29.63 41.69
CA ALA A 250 11.55 28.49 42.26
C ALA A 250 11.36 28.32 43.78
N TYR A 251 10.88 29.36 44.48
CA TYR A 251 10.70 29.33 45.93
C TYR A 251 9.31 28.82 46.31
N ILE A 252 8.46 28.54 45.33
CA ILE A 252 7.08 28.10 45.51
C ILE A 252 6.91 26.67 45.01
N GLU A 253 6.35 25.80 45.86
CA GLU A 253 5.91 24.48 45.47
C GLU A 253 4.41 24.52 45.16
N ARG A 254 4.00 24.03 43.98
CA ARG A 254 2.58 23.96 43.60
C ARG A 254 1.85 23.00 44.54
N ARG A 255 0.81 23.48 45.21
CA ARG A 255 -0.09 22.66 46.03
C ARG A 255 -1.38 22.42 45.29
N GLU A 256 -1.80 21.17 45.25
CA GLU A 256 -3.11 20.80 44.72
C GLU A 256 -4.17 21.29 45.70
N ARG A 257 -5.23 21.96 45.19
CA ARG A 257 -6.32 22.44 46.05
C ARG A 257 -6.95 21.25 46.75
N VAL A 258 -6.73 21.10 48.05
CA VAL A 258 -7.65 20.31 48.86
C VAL A 258 -8.93 21.11 48.92
N LEU A 259 -9.92 20.72 48.11
CA LEU A 259 -11.27 21.24 48.21
C LEU A 259 -11.72 21.11 49.66
N ALA A 260 -12.33 22.17 50.20
CA ALA A 260 -12.88 22.23 51.55
C ALA A 260 -14.00 21.18 51.81
N SER A 261 -14.26 20.26 50.89
CA SER A 261 -15.14 19.11 51.03
C SER A 261 -14.49 17.88 51.68
N LYS A 262 -13.26 17.99 52.22
CA LYS A 262 -12.61 16.94 53.02
C LYS A 262 -12.44 17.29 54.51
N ILE A 263 -13.37 18.08 55.05
CA ILE A 263 -13.59 18.23 56.50
C ILE A 263 -15.07 17.91 56.78
N ALA A 264 -15.45 16.66 56.56
CA ALA A 264 -16.67 16.08 57.11
C ALA A 264 -16.43 14.58 57.24
N GLU A 265 -15.92 14.19 58.41
CA GLU A 265 -15.99 12.88 59.08
C GLU A 265 -14.70 12.67 59.86
N VAL A 266 -14.61 13.27 61.06
CA VAL A 266 -14.19 12.52 62.25
C VAL A 266 -14.87 13.16 63.48
N PHE A 267 -15.64 12.32 64.17
CA PHE A 267 -16.35 12.44 65.45
C PHE A 267 -17.74 13.09 65.45
#